data_AF-F8C952-F1
#
_entry.id   AF-F8C952-F1
#
_cell.length_a   1.000
_cell.length_b   1.000
_cell.length_c   1.000
_cell.angle_alpha   90.00
_cell.angle_beta   90.00
_cell.angle_gamma   90.00
#
_symmetry.space_group_name_H-M   'P 1'
#
loop_
_entity.id
_entity.type
_entity.pdbx_description
1 polymer ?
#
loop_
_entity_poly.entity_id
_entity_poly.type
_entity_poly.pdbx_seq_one_letter_code
_entity_poly.pdbx_strand_id
1 'polypeptide(L)'
;MILLSLILAAAPPVLLEPDAGGAHRLHPRRVVASSFLENGWNKHAQNYLPLYIADDDPATAWVEGARGRGEGEALEWWGPELSRAKTYRLFIRNGFQKSGKLFRANARPRKVKLEPLVQGETGPQVTGKALETELRDVLGWQEVRLPVPNKVHGVRLTIASTYPGTSYDDTSISDLRVYVEGEDPYKPEAEAVAFEQVRAFALERKQAAARGGSGSKLEWAPRYTKETLLTLERSYDDYEPPRGMTYAAGLFSSVPVKDSYKSALERAKKVAELFDRANLDYQGQDSEARAKWTRVKPAQLKAQTASARTALAAMEHDGLARISGLLHLGDASFFEADASQARLQAAIAKSNKTEKLRHQSTGGDFLLGSLARPTAFLRGTSALSGSRESWYAFRQTLVTYAGDKADVVLTNDTRDIINRDAIALRIHVIEWGETNGKATPKAITSFLVSESRIQVLRYRPATRA
;
A
#
# COMPACT_ATOMS: atom_id res chain seq x y z
N MET A 1 4.36 -38.13 -60.60
CA MET A 1 4.87 -38.81 -59.39
C MET A 1 6.07 -38.01 -58.90
N ILE A 2 6.15 -37.42 -57.71
CA ILE A 2 5.41 -37.51 -56.45
C ILE A 2 5.49 -36.11 -55.79
N LEU A 3 4.34 -35.67 -55.27
CA LEU A 3 4.15 -34.57 -54.32
C LEU A 3 5.06 -34.73 -53.09
N LEU A 4 5.56 -33.63 -52.53
CA LEU A 4 5.53 -33.47 -51.07
C LEU A 4 5.42 -31.99 -50.69
N SER A 5 4.18 -31.57 -50.50
CA SER A 5 3.78 -30.36 -49.80
C SER A 5 4.25 -30.45 -48.34
N LEU A 6 5.12 -29.54 -47.90
CA LEU A 6 5.38 -29.35 -46.47
C LEU A 6 4.51 -28.22 -45.96
N ILE A 7 3.47 -28.66 -45.26
CA ILE A 7 2.55 -27.89 -44.45
C ILE A 7 3.37 -27.07 -43.44
N LEU A 8 3.40 -25.75 -43.62
CA LEU A 8 3.84 -24.83 -42.58
C LEU A 8 2.71 -24.78 -41.54
N ALA A 9 2.69 -25.76 -40.64
CA ALA A 9 1.82 -25.74 -39.48
C ALA A 9 2.20 -24.51 -38.65
N ALA A 10 1.28 -23.54 -38.55
CA ALA A 10 1.37 -22.44 -37.63
C ALA A 10 1.45 -22.99 -36.21
N ALA A 11 2.66 -23.10 -35.67
CA ALA A 11 2.85 -23.26 -34.25
C ALA A 11 2.16 -22.06 -33.57
N PRO A 12 1.31 -22.27 -32.54
CA PRO A 12 0.83 -21.15 -31.74
C PRO A 12 2.06 -20.38 -31.26
N PRO A 13 2.03 -19.03 -31.23
CA PRO A 13 3.16 -18.27 -30.70
C PRO A 13 3.42 -18.80 -29.29
N VAL A 14 4.55 -19.49 -29.13
CA VAL A 14 5.11 -19.76 -27.81
C VAL A 14 5.16 -18.39 -27.17
N LEU A 15 4.33 -18.16 -26.14
CA LEU A 15 4.38 -16.96 -25.33
C LEU A 15 5.76 -16.93 -24.69
N LEU A 16 6.74 -16.42 -25.42
CA LEU A 16 8.10 -16.27 -24.94
C LEU A 16 8.05 -15.40 -23.70
N GLU A 17 8.57 -15.92 -22.60
CA GLU A 17 8.75 -15.13 -21.40
C GLU A 17 9.62 -13.91 -21.73
N PRO A 18 9.30 -12.74 -21.18
CA PRO A 18 10.01 -11.52 -21.48
C PRO A 18 11.46 -11.60 -20.95
N ASP A 19 12.43 -11.30 -21.80
CA ASP A 19 13.83 -11.18 -21.40
C ASP A 19 14.12 -9.77 -20.88
N ALA A 20 14.23 -9.67 -19.56
CA ALA A 20 14.55 -8.43 -18.86
C ALA A 20 16.07 -8.19 -18.72
N GLY A 21 16.93 -9.02 -19.31
CA GLY A 21 18.38 -8.90 -19.22
C GLY A 21 18.84 -8.77 -17.76
N GLY A 22 19.65 -7.74 -17.46
CA GLY A 22 20.11 -7.44 -16.11
C GLY A 22 19.11 -6.70 -15.20
N ALA A 23 17.91 -6.38 -15.68
CA ALA A 23 16.92 -5.65 -14.89
C ALA A 23 16.25 -6.55 -13.86
N HIS A 24 15.97 -6.00 -12.67
CA HIS A 24 15.38 -6.76 -11.58
C HIS A 24 13.86 -6.66 -11.58
N ARG A 25 13.17 -7.80 -11.44
CA ARG A 25 11.71 -7.86 -11.37
C ARG A 25 11.21 -7.29 -10.05
N LEU A 26 10.24 -6.39 -10.12
CA LEU A 26 9.54 -5.84 -8.96
C LEU A 26 8.10 -6.35 -8.92
N HIS A 27 7.56 -6.49 -7.72
CA HIS A 27 6.17 -6.83 -7.49
C HIS A 27 5.43 -5.70 -6.78
N PRO A 28 4.15 -5.47 -7.13
CA PRO A 28 3.40 -4.38 -6.53
C PRO A 28 3.18 -4.66 -5.04
N ARG A 29 3.34 -3.61 -4.25
CA ARG A 29 2.85 -3.50 -2.87
C ARG A 29 1.38 -3.10 -2.85
N ARG A 30 0.93 -2.40 -3.89
CA ARG A 30 -0.46 -2.00 -4.12
C ARG A 30 -0.71 -1.81 -5.61
N VAL A 31 -1.93 -2.12 -6.06
CA VAL A 31 -2.44 -1.72 -7.37
C VAL A 31 -3.78 -1.02 -7.15
N VAL A 32 -3.94 0.17 -7.74
CA VAL A 32 -5.17 0.97 -7.70
C VAL A 32 -5.64 1.18 -9.13
N ALA A 33 -6.94 1.34 -9.35
CA ALA A 33 -7.47 1.77 -10.63
C ALA A 33 -8.57 2.81 -10.44
N SER A 34 -8.79 3.66 -11.44
CA SER A 34 -9.90 4.61 -11.49
C SER A 34 -11.25 3.91 -11.38
N SER A 35 -11.38 2.76 -12.05
CA SER A 35 -12.54 1.89 -11.96
C SER A 35 -12.16 0.44 -12.28
N PHE A 36 -13.12 -0.45 -12.11
CA PHE A 36 -13.09 -1.80 -12.66
C PHE A 36 -14.52 -2.27 -12.89
N LEU A 37 -14.71 -3.19 -13.82
CA LEU A 37 -16.03 -3.67 -14.22
C LEU A 37 -16.74 -4.41 -13.08
N GLU A 38 -17.87 -3.85 -12.64
CA GLU A 38 -18.80 -4.48 -11.69
C GLU A 38 -20.13 -4.73 -12.40
N ASN A 39 -20.50 -6.00 -12.60
CA ASN A 39 -21.75 -6.40 -13.23
C ASN A 39 -22.43 -7.55 -12.47
N GLY A 40 -23.68 -7.85 -12.83
CA GLY A 40 -24.49 -8.87 -12.15
C GLY A 40 -23.85 -10.27 -12.15
N TRP A 41 -22.99 -10.57 -13.12
CA TRP A 41 -22.34 -11.86 -13.31
C TRP A 41 -21.04 -12.02 -12.49
N ASN A 42 -20.37 -10.93 -12.13
CA ASN A 42 -19.14 -10.95 -11.33
C ASN A 42 -19.27 -10.31 -9.94
N LYS A 43 -20.45 -9.81 -9.56
CA LYS A 43 -20.75 -9.14 -8.28
C LYS A 43 -20.32 -9.92 -7.04
N HIS A 44 -20.16 -11.24 -7.15
CA HIS A 44 -19.78 -12.14 -6.07
C HIS A 44 -18.47 -12.91 -6.29
N ALA A 45 -17.91 -12.85 -7.50
CA ALA A 45 -16.67 -13.53 -7.88
C ALA A 45 -15.44 -12.60 -7.86
N GLN A 46 -15.66 -11.28 -7.80
CA GLN A 46 -14.61 -10.26 -7.91
C GLN A 46 -13.72 -10.47 -9.15
N ASN A 47 -14.31 -10.89 -10.26
CA ASN A 47 -13.59 -10.95 -11.53
C ASN A 47 -13.30 -9.51 -11.99
N TYR A 48 -12.15 -9.31 -12.61
CA TYR A 48 -11.72 -8.04 -13.23
C TYR A 48 -11.06 -6.99 -12.32
N LEU A 49 -10.59 -7.40 -11.14
CA LEU A 49 -9.89 -6.54 -10.19
C LEU A 49 -8.54 -6.02 -10.70
N PRO A 50 -8.10 -4.81 -10.26
CA PRO A 50 -6.83 -4.23 -10.67
C PRO A 50 -5.61 -5.12 -10.39
N LEU A 51 -5.59 -5.84 -9.26
CA LEU A 51 -4.42 -6.65 -8.87
C LEU A 51 -4.15 -7.83 -9.82
N TYR A 52 -5.11 -8.22 -10.67
CA TYR A 52 -4.92 -9.28 -11.67
C TYR A 52 -3.83 -8.96 -12.69
N ILE A 53 -3.53 -7.68 -12.92
CA ILE A 53 -2.40 -7.30 -13.79
C ILE A 53 -1.03 -7.78 -13.28
N ALA A 54 -0.94 -8.30 -12.05
CA ALA A 54 0.31 -8.76 -11.46
C ALA A 54 0.30 -10.23 -11.02
N ASP A 55 -0.73 -11.01 -11.38
CA ASP A 55 -0.83 -12.43 -10.98
C ASP A 55 -0.14 -13.41 -11.95
N ASP A 56 0.45 -12.90 -13.03
CA ASP A 56 1.11 -13.66 -14.10
C ASP A 56 0.17 -14.63 -14.85
N ASP A 57 -1.14 -14.47 -14.73
CA ASP A 57 -2.12 -15.32 -15.39
C ASP A 57 -2.89 -14.54 -16.47
N PRO A 58 -2.63 -14.79 -17.77
CA PRO A 58 -3.36 -14.13 -18.85
C PRO A 58 -4.85 -14.51 -18.87
N ALA A 59 -5.26 -15.55 -18.12
CA ALA A 59 -6.66 -15.90 -17.93
C ALA A 59 -7.40 -14.99 -16.94
N THR A 60 -6.69 -14.08 -16.28
CA THR A 60 -7.24 -12.96 -15.53
C THR A 60 -6.92 -11.63 -16.22
N ALA A 61 -7.59 -10.57 -15.79
CA ALA A 61 -7.35 -9.22 -16.28
C ALA A 61 -7.90 -8.20 -15.29
N TRP A 62 -7.36 -6.99 -15.32
CA TRP A 62 -8.13 -5.80 -14.97
C TRP A 62 -9.02 -5.44 -16.16
N VAL A 63 -10.30 -5.19 -15.91
CA VAL A 63 -11.22 -4.63 -16.91
C VAL A 63 -11.75 -3.35 -16.30
N GLU A 64 -11.62 -2.22 -17.00
CA GLU A 64 -12.19 -0.95 -16.55
C GLU A 64 -13.73 -1.02 -16.52
N GLY A 65 -14.35 -0.16 -15.71
CA GLY A 65 -15.80 -0.17 -15.47
C GLY A 65 -16.48 1.16 -15.80
N ALA A 66 -15.83 2.03 -16.57
CA ALA A 66 -16.44 3.26 -17.04
C ALA A 66 -17.38 2.98 -18.21
N ARG A 67 -18.28 3.93 -18.49
CA ARG A 67 -19.14 3.82 -19.67
C ARG A 67 -18.32 4.07 -20.93
N GLY A 68 -18.45 3.19 -21.92
CA GLY A 68 -17.76 3.30 -23.20
C GLY A 68 -16.47 2.48 -23.18
N ARG A 69 -15.41 2.97 -23.82
CA ARG A 69 -14.16 2.21 -24.02
C ARG A 69 -13.08 2.47 -22.97
N GLY A 70 -13.40 3.16 -21.89
CA GLY A 70 -12.44 3.47 -20.84
C GLY A 70 -11.31 4.42 -21.24
N GLU A 71 -11.48 5.28 -22.25
CA GLU A 71 -10.51 6.34 -22.51
C GLU A 71 -10.46 7.31 -21.33
N GLY A 72 -9.26 7.57 -20.80
CA GLY A 72 -9.04 8.31 -19.56
C GLY A 72 -8.96 7.44 -18.30
N GLU A 73 -9.40 6.17 -18.36
CA GLU A 73 -9.27 5.24 -17.23
C GLU A 73 -7.80 4.91 -16.98
N ALA A 74 -7.46 4.73 -15.70
CA ALA A 74 -6.09 4.61 -15.27
C ALA A 74 -5.90 3.53 -14.20
N LEU A 75 -4.71 2.95 -14.22
CA LEU A 75 -4.20 1.95 -13.31
C LEU A 75 -2.92 2.51 -12.69
N GLU A 76 -2.78 2.43 -11.38
CA GLU A 76 -1.55 2.76 -10.66
C GLU A 76 -0.93 1.50 -10.07
N TRP A 77 0.28 1.19 -10.50
CA TRP A 77 1.10 0.14 -9.93
C TRP A 77 2.11 0.76 -8.97
N TRP A 78 2.11 0.31 -7.72
CA TRP A 78 2.99 0.81 -6.65
C TRP A 78 3.93 -0.28 -6.18
N GLY A 79 5.23 -0.11 -6.42
CA GLY A 79 6.30 -1.03 -6.05
C GLY A 79 7.04 -0.62 -4.77
N PRO A 80 8.29 -1.10 -4.57
CA PRO A 80 9.15 -0.57 -3.52
C PRO A 80 9.53 0.90 -3.78
N GLU A 81 9.82 1.64 -2.72
CA GLU A 81 10.39 3.00 -2.81
C GLU A 81 11.85 2.90 -3.28
N LEU A 82 12.14 3.42 -4.46
CA LEU A 82 13.48 3.42 -5.06
C LEU A 82 14.09 4.82 -5.02
N SER A 83 15.43 4.88 -4.97
CA SER A 83 16.21 6.11 -4.80
C SER A 83 17.33 6.29 -5.82
N ARG A 84 17.63 5.25 -6.59
CA ARG A 84 18.67 5.19 -7.63
C ARG A 84 18.17 4.43 -8.86
N ALA A 85 16.87 4.53 -9.15
CA ALA A 85 16.28 3.96 -10.36
C ALA A 85 16.66 4.81 -11.59
N LYS A 86 16.74 4.19 -12.76
CA LYS A 86 17.02 4.87 -14.03
C LYS A 86 15.93 4.60 -15.06
N THR A 87 15.52 3.35 -15.17
CA THR A 87 14.50 2.93 -16.15
C THR A 87 13.58 1.90 -15.54
N TYR A 88 12.27 2.03 -15.79
CA TYR A 88 11.34 0.92 -15.70
C TYR A 88 11.18 0.25 -17.06
N ARG A 89 11.41 -1.06 -17.12
CA ARG A 89 11.04 -1.92 -18.25
C ARG A 89 9.70 -2.55 -17.94
N LEU A 90 8.67 -2.08 -18.63
CA LEU A 90 7.29 -2.50 -18.45
C LEU A 90 6.95 -3.55 -19.52
N PHE A 91 6.59 -4.75 -19.10
CA PHE A 91 6.07 -5.77 -20.00
C PHE A 91 4.57 -5.86 -19.84
N ILE A 92 3.84 -5.62 -20.92
CA ILE A 92 2.39 -5.47 -20.92
C ILE A 92 1.76 -6.54 -21.80
N ARG A 93 0.74 -7.23 -21.29
CA ARG A 93 -0.23 -7.98 -22.10
C ARG A 93 -1.50 -7.15 -22.22
N ASN A 94 -1.64 -6.41 -23.31
CA ASN A 94 -2.83 -5.62 -23.57
C ASN A 94 -4.01 -6.52 -23.96
N GLY A 95 -5.23 -6.13 -23.60
CA GLY A 95 -6.43 -6.92 -23.85
C GLY A 95 -6.61 -8.10 -22.89
N PHE A 96 -7.77 -8.75 -22.99
CA PHE A 96 -8.09 -9.93 -22.18
C PHE A 96 -7.58 -11.21 -22.85
N GLN A 97 -6.39 -11.66 -22.44
CA GLN A 97 -5.65 -12.72 -23.14
C GLN A 97 -6.03 -14.15 -22.72
N LYS A 98 -7.12 -14.34 -21.99
CA LYS A 98 -7.63 -15.67 -21.60
C LYS A 98 -7.86 -16.60 -22.80
N SER A 99 -8.26 -16.01 -23.93
CA SER A 99 -8.34 -16.69 -25.22
C SER A 99 -8.28 -15.67 -26.34
N GLY A 100 -7.87 -16.11 -27.54
CA GLY A 100 -7.89 -15.24 -28.73
C GLY A 100 -9.29 -14.70 -29.07
N LYS A 101 -10.35 -15.41 -28.64
CA LYS A 101 -11.75 -14.93 -28.76
C LYS A 101 -11.99 -13.74 -27.83
N LEU A 102 -11.64 -13.86 -26.55
CA LEU A 102 -11.84 -12.78 -25.57
C LEU A 102 -10.94 -11.57 -25.84
N PHE A 103 -9.74 -11.78 -26.37
CA PHE A 103 -8.86 -10.71 -26.80
C PHE A 103 -9.52 -9.81 -27.86
N ARG A 104 -10.14 -10.40 -28.89
CA ARG A 104 -10.85 -9.63 -29.94
C ARG A 104 -12.20 -9.09 -29.48
N ALA A 105 -12.90 -9.83 -28.61
CA ALA A 105 -14.23 -9.46 -28.15
C ALA A 105 -14.24 -8.19 -27.29
N ASN A 106 -13.23 -8.00 -26.43
CA ASN A 106 -13.10 -6.83 -25.57
C ASN A 106 -12.23 -5.75 -26.21
N ALA A 107 -12.41 -4.49 -25.79
CA ALA A 107 -11.49 -3.43 -26.16
C ALA A 107 -10.11 -3.64 -25.53
N ARG A 108 -9.09 -3.07 -26.19
CA ARG A 108 -7.68 -3.27 -25.85
C ARG A 108 -6.96 -1.93 -25.88
N PRO A 109 -6.07 -1.62 -24.92
CA PRO A 109 -5.30 -0.39 -25.00
C PRO A 109 -4.48 -0.31 -26.30
N ARG A 110 -4.62 0.82 -26.99
CA ARG A 110 -3.84 1.17 -28.18
C ARG A 110 -2.78 2.19 -27.81
N LYS A 111 -3.16 3.40 -27.38
CA LYS A 111 -2.22 4.39 -26.86
C LYS A 111 -2.34 4.44 -25.34
N VAL A 112 -1.21 4.45 -24.67
CA VAL A 112 -1.14 4.57 -23.20
C VAL A 112 -0.22 5.72 -22.82
N LYS A 113 -0.58 6.43 -21.76
CA LYS A 113 0.28 7.40 -21.08
C LYS A 113 0.82 6.77 -19.81
N LEU A 114 2.13 6.80 -19.66
CA LEU A 114 2.85 6.25 -18.52
C LEU A 114 3.47 7.38 -17.70
N GLU A 115 3.10 7.49 -16.44
CA GLU A 115 3.57 8.54 -15.54
C GLU A 115 4.30 7.89 -14.35
N PRO A 116 5.61 8.13 -14.15
CA PRO A 116 6.28 7.68 -12.94
C PRO A 116 5.67 8.38 -11.72
N LEU A 117 5.50 7.64 -10.63
CA LEU A 117 4.82 8.14 -9.43
C LEU A 117 5.75 8.12 -8.21
N VAL A 118 5.57 9.11 -7.35
CA VAL A 118 5.97 9.07 -5.93
C VAL A 118 4.73 9.24 -5.07
N GLN A 119 4.76 8.65 -3.87
CA GLN A 119 3.76 8.97 -2.87
C GLN A 119 4.15 10.30 -2.24
N GLY A 120 3.34 11.33 -2.48
CA GLY A 120 3.37 12.57 -1.72
C GLY A 120 2.46 12.50 -0.49
N GLU A 121 2.54 13.51 0.36
CA GLU A 121 1.77 13.58 1.60
C GLU A 121 0.26 13.65 1.38
N THR A 122 -0.16 14.34 0.31
CA THR A 122 -1.57 14.51 -0.05
C THR A 122 -2.09 13.45 -1.02
N GLY A 123 -1.24 12.50 -1.42
CA GLY A 123 -1.58 11.45 -2.38
C GLY A 123 -0.48 11.20 -3.43
N PRO A 124 -0.80 10.42 -4.47
CA PRO A 124 0.07 10.19 -5.61
C PRO A 124 0.49 11.50 -6.30
N GLN A 125 1.79 11.64 -6.57
CA GLN A 125 2.34 12.74 -7.36
C GLN A 125 3.13 12.18 -8.55
N VAL A 126 2.97 12.80 -9.71
CA VAL A 126 3.78 12.48 -10.89
C VAL A 126 5.19 13.00 -10.66
N THR A 127 6.17 12.16 -10.95
CA THR A 127 7.59 12.50 -10.94
C THR A 127 8.20 12.21 -12.30
N GLY A 128 9.18 13.02 -12.72
CA GLY A 128 9.81 12.86 -14.03
C GLY A 128 8.88 13.14 -15.21
N LYS A 129 9.27 12.66 -16.39
CA LYS A 129 8.56 12.93 -17.66
C LYS A 129 7.59 11.79 -17.97
N ALA A 130 6.35 12.14 -18.30
CA ALA A 130 5.38 11.18 -18.82
C ALA A 130 5.80 10.67 -20.22
N LEU A 131 5.54 9.39 -20.49
CA LEU A 131 5.76 8.77 -21.79
C LEU A 131 4.43 8.35 -22.40
N GLU A 132 4.12 8.87 -23.58
CA GLU A 132 3.03 8.35 -24.41
C GLU A 132 3.60 7.35 -25.42
N THR A 133 2.95 6.20 -25.55
CA THR A 133 3.37 5.15 -26.48
C THR A 133 2.18 4.38 -27.04
N GLU A 134 2.39 3.73 -28.18
CA GLU A 134 1.41 2.86 -28.83
C GLU A 134 1.78 1.39 -28.62
N LEU A 135 0.82 0.61 -28.14
CA LEU A 135 0.86 -0.84 -28.03
C LEU A 135 0.30 -1.46 -29.31
N ARG A 136 0.93 -2.53 -29.78
CA ARG A 136 0.49 -3.27 -30.96
C ARG A 136 -0.76 -4.10 -30.62
N ASP A 137 -1.62 -4.34 -31.61
CA ASP A 137 -2.78 -5.21 -31.46
C ASP A 137 -2.37 -6.70 -31.59
N VAL A 138 -1.60 -7.20 -30.63
CA VAL A 138 -1.05 -8.56 -30.64
C VAL A 138 -1.19 -9.26 -29.28
N LEU A 139 -1.32 -10.58 -29.31
CA LEU A 139 -1.21 -11.41 -28.11
C LEU A 139 0.24 -11.49 -27.63
N GLY A 140 0.42 -11.75 -26.34
CA GLY A 140 1.71 -11.87 -25.70
C GLY A 140 2.26 -10.57 -25.14
N TRP A 141 3.53 -10.63 -24.72
CA TRP A 141 4.21 -9.53 -24.05
C TRP A 141 4.69 -8.46 -25.02
N GLN A 142 4.57 -7.21 -24.59
CA GLN A 142 5.14 -6.06 -25.27
C GLN A 142 5.96 -5.25 -24.27
N GLU A 143 7.19 -4.88 -24.65
CA GLU A 143 8.05 -4.06 -23.80
C GLU A 143 7.84 -2.57 -24.08
N VAL A 144 7.73 -1.80 -23.00
CA VAL A 144 7.87 -0.35 -23.01
C VAL A 144 8.94 0.05 -22.01
N ARG A 145 9.91 0.86 -22.46
CA ARG A 145 10.93 1.43 -21.59
C ARG A 145 10.52 2.83 -21.16
N LEU A 146 10.30 3.00 -19.86
CA LEU A 146 9.97 4.27 -19.24
C LEU A 146 11.20 4.78 -18.48
N PRO A 147 11.87 5.84 -18.96
CA PRO A 147 12.86 6.55 -18.17
C PRO A 147 12.20 7.09 -16.89
N VAL A 148 12.80 6.82 -15.74
CA VAL A 148 12.29 7.25 -14.43
C VAL A 148 13.35 8.09 -13.72
N PRO A 149 12.95 9.06 -12.88
CA PRO A 149 13.89 9.75 -12.01
C PRO A 149 14.44 8.81 -10.94
N ASN A 150 15.56 9.21 -10.33
CA ASN A 150 16.21 8.47 -9.24
C ASN A 150 15.22 8.03 -8.15
N LYS A 151 14.35 8.95 -7.72
CA LYS A 151 13.30 8.68 -6.73
C LYS A 151 11.97 8.36 -7.42
N VAL A 152 11.52 7.11 -7.31
CA VAL A 152 10.27 6.62 -7.89
C VAL A 152 9.71 5.48 -7.04
N HIS A 153 8.39 5.43 -6.88
CA HIS A 153 7.70 4.42 -6.08
C HIS A 153 6.74 3.58 -6.94
N GLY A 154 6.34 4.06 -8.11
CA GLY A 154 5.33 3.41 -8.94
C GLY A 154 5.20 4.01 -10.33
N VAL A 155 4.18 3.56 -11.05
CA VAL A 155 3.82 4.05 -12.39
C VAL A 155 2.30 4.07 -12.55
N ARG A 156 1.76 5.16 -13.11
CA ARG A 156 0.39 5.23 -13.61
C ARG A 156 0.38 4.87 -15.09
N LEU A 157 -0.51 3.98 -15.49
CA LEU A 157 -0.87 3.70 -16.88
C LEU A 157 -2.27 4.23 -17.13
N THR A 158 -2.40 5.23 -17.98
CA THR A 158 -3.69 5.78 -18.44
C THR A 158 -3.96 5.33 -19.86
N ILE A 159 -5.19 4.88 -20.12
CA ILE A 159 -5.66 4.50 -21.45
C ILE A 159 -5.96 5.79 -22.23
N ALA A 160 -5.15 6.10 -23.23
CA ALA A 160 -5.34 7.30 -24.06
C ALA A 160 -6.21 7.02 -25.29
N SER A 161 -6.16 5.80 -25.83
CA SER A 161 -7.09 5.33 -26.87
C SER A 161 -7.08 3.80 -26.95
N THR A 162 -8.07 3.23 -27.62
CA THR A 162 -8.27 1.77 -27.67
C THR A 162 -8.42 1.23 -29.08
N TYR A 163 -8.07 -0.05 -29.25
CA TYR A 163 -8.63 -0.86 -30.32
C TYR A 163 -10.03 -1.31 -29.88
N PRO A 164 -11.06 -1.16 -30.74
CA PRO A 164 -12.40 -1.57 -30.39
C PRO A 164 -12.49 -3.10 -30.20
N GLY A 165 -13.32 -3.50 -29.24
CA GLY A 165 -13.80 -4.88 -29.13
C GLY A 165 -14.90 -5.15 -30.15
N THR A 166 -15.06 -6.41 -30.55
CA THR A 166 -16.16 -6.82 -31.45
C THR A 166 -17.49 -7.02 -30.71
N SER A 167 -17.47 -7.07 -29.38
CA SER A 167 -18.64 -7.44 -28.58
C SER A 167 -18.80 -6.60 -27.31
N TYR A 168 -17.68 -6.20 -26.71
CA TYR A 168 -17.65 -5.42 -25.47
C TYR A 168 -16.80 -4.18 -25.68
N ASP A 169 -17.30 -3.04 -25.22
CA ASP A 169 -16.52 -1.80 -25.21
C ASP A 169 -15.52 -1.76 -24.05
N ASP A 170 -15.72 -2.57 -23.00
CA ASP A 170 -14.87 -2.53 -21.80
C ASP A 170 -13.41 -2.88 -22.13
N THR A 171 -12.47 -2.02 -21.72
CA THR A 171 -11.05 -2.20 -22.00
C THR A 171 -10.36 -3.08 -20.96
N SER A 172 -9.60 -4.06 -21.44
CA SER A 172 -8.92 -5.04 -20.59
C SER A 172 -7.39 -4.94 -20.64
N ILE A 173 -6.73 -5.21 -19.51
CA ILE A 173 -5.29 -5.45 -19.41
C ILE A 173 -5.07 -6.74 -18.61
N SER A 174 -4.48 -7.75 -19.25
CA SER A 174 -4.21 -9.03 -18.58
C SER A 174 -3.04 -8.94 -17.62
N ASP A 175 -1.92 -8.34 -18.03
CA ASP A 175 -0.71 -8.29 -17.23
C ASP A 175 0.09 -7.00 -17.42
N LEU A 176 0.77 -6.56 -16.35
CA LEU A 176 1.81 -5.54 -16.29
C LEU A 176 2.92 -6.01 -15.34
N ARG A 177 4.05 -6.44 -15.92
CA ARG A 177 5.28 -6.70 -15.16
C ARG A 177 6.17 -5.48 -15.19
N VAL A 178 6.74 -5.14 -14.05
CA VAL A 178 7.66 -4.01 -13.89
C VAL A 178 9.02 -4.55 -13.51
N TYR A 179 10.03 -4.20 -14.30
CA TYR A 179 11.43 -4.44 -13.99
C TYR A 179 12.15 -3.11 -13.86
N VAL A 180 13.18 -3.04 -13.02
CA VAL A 180 13.98 -1.84 -12.84
C VAL A 180 15.43 -2.04 -13.28
N GLU A 181 15.93 -1.06 -14.01
CA GLU A 181 17.35 -0.80 -14.20
C GLU A 181 17.74 0.35 -13.28
N GLY A 182 18.75 0.14 -12.44
CA GLY A 182 19.16 1.10 -11.42
C GLY A 182 20.25 0.55 -10.52
N GLU A 183 20.58 1.31 -9.49
CA GLU A 183 21.64 0.97 -8.52
C GLU A 183 21.08 0.75 -7.11
N ASP A 184 19.74 0.70 -6.97
CA ASP A 184 19.11 0.33 -5.71
C ASP A 184 19.39 -1.15 -5.38
N PRO A 185 19.69 -1.50 -4.12
CA PRO A 185 19.87 -2.89 -3.72
C PRO A 185 18.61 -3.72 -3.97
N TYR A 186 18.74 -4.78 -4.76
CA TYR A 186 17.66 -5.72 -5.00
C TYR A 186 17.43 -6.63 -3.78
N LYS A 187 16.16 -6.81 -3.39
CA LYS A 187 15.76 -7.60 -2.21
C LYS A 187 14.87 -8.78 -2.65
N PRO A 188 15.47 -9.88 -3.13
CA PRO A 188 14.71 -11.00 -3.73
C PRO A 188 13.66 -11.59 -2.78
N GLU A 189 13.97 -11.70 -1.48
CA GLU A 189 13.05 -12.19 -0.46
C GLU A 189 11.81 -11.30 -0.30
N ALA A 190 12.01 -9.97 -0.29
CA ALA A 190 10.92 -9.01 -0.18
C ALA A 190 10.02 -9.00 -1.41
N GLU A 191 10.60 -9.24 -2.60
CA GLU A 191 9.86 -9.37 -3.86
C GLU A 191 9.09 -10.69 -3.93
N ALA A 192 9.69 -11.80 -3.47
CA ALA A 192 9.00 -13.09 -3.36
C ALA A 192 7.78 -12.98 -2.43
N VAL A 193 7.91 -12.35 -1.26
CA VAL A 193 6.78 -12.13 -0.35
C VAL A 193 5.67 -11.29 -0.99
N ALA A 194 6.01 -10.23 -1.76
CA ALA A 194 4.98 -9.47 -2.47
C ALA A 194 4.29 -10.31 -3.54
N PHE A 195 5.04 -11.10 -4.31
CA PHE A 195 4.43 -11.94 -5.33
C PHE A 195 3.50 -13.00 -4.74
N GLU A 196 3.91 -13.67 -3.65
CA GLU A 196 3.07 -14.62 -2.93
C GLU A 196 1.75 -13.99 -2.47
N GLN A 197 1.78 -12.72 -2.02
CA GLN A 197 0.55 -12.00 -1.65
C GLN A 197 -0.39 -11.80 -2.84
N VAL A 198 0.15 -11.47 -4.01
CA VAL A 198 -0.65 -11.33 -5.24
C VAL A 198 -1.22 -12.68 -5.67
N ARG A 199 -0.42 -13.75 -5.68
CA ARG A 199 -0.90 -15.08 -6.05
C ARG A 199 -1.94 -15.61 -5.08
N ALA A 200 -1.73 -15.46 -3.77
CA ALA A 200 -2.69 -15.89 -2.76
C ALA A 200 -4.03 -15.16 -2.93
N PHE A 201 -3.98 -13.84 -3.19
CA PHE A 201 -5.17 -13.04 -3.48
C PHE A 201 -5.93 -13.56 -4.71
N ALA A 202 -5.22 -13.84 -5.81
CA ALA A 202 -5.81 -14.32 -7.04
C ALA A 202 -6.39 -15.74 -6.87
N LEU A 203 -5.67 -16.62 -6.17
CA LEU A 203 -6.09 -17.98 -5.89
C LEU A 203 -7.37 -18.04 -5.06
N GLU A 204 -7.44 -17.26 -3.96
CA GLU A 204 -8.62 -17.19 -3.10
C GLU A 204 -9.88 -16.82 -3.89
N ARG A 205 -9.76 -15.86 -4.81
CA ARG A 205 -10.86 -15.39 -5.68
C ARG A 205 -11.24 -16.40 -6.73
N LYS A 206 -10.27 -17.04 -7.39
CA LYS A 206 -10.52 -18.14 -8.33
C LYS A 206 -11.28 -19.28 -7.63
N GLN A 207 -10.88 -19.63 -6.40
CA GLN A 207 -11.57 -20.62 -5.58
C GLN A 207 -12.95 -20.16 -5.11
N ALA A 208 -13.15 -18.87 -4.81
CA ALA A 208 -14.46 -18.33 -4.48
C ALA A 208 -15.42 -18.37 -5.68
N ALA A 209 -14.93 -18.01 -6.87
CA ALA A 209 -15.68 -18.05 -8.12
C ALA A 209 -16.09 -19.47 -8.52
N ALA A 210 -15.20 -20.46 -8.32
CA ALA A 210 -15.46 -21.87 -8.66
C ALA A 210 -16.51 -22.55 -7.76
N ARG A 211 -16.73 -22.04 -6.53
CA ARG A 211 -17.61 -22.68 -5.54
C ARG A 211 -19.11 -22.51 -5.81
N GLY A 212 -19.52 -21.66 -6.76
CA GLY A 212 -20.91 -21.57 -7.27
C GLY A 212 -22.03 -21.26 -6.27
N GLY A 213 -21.75 -21.16 -4.97
CA GLY A 213 -22.76 -21.07 -3.90
C GLY A 213 -22.95 -19.66 -3.36
N SER A 214 -24.21 -19.28 -3.15
CA SER A 214 -24.66 -18.01 -2.54
C SER A 214 -24.11 -17.71 -1.13
N GLY A 215 -23.40 -18.67 -0.51
CA GLY A 215 -22.83 -18.59 0.85
C GLY A 215 -21.41 -18.01 0.95
N SER A 216 -20.62 -17.99 -0.15
CA SER A 216 -19.28 -17.38 -0.14
C SER A 216 -19.28 -16.06 -0.91
N LYS A 217 -20.12 -15.11 -0.49
CA LYS A 217 -20.08 -13.74 -1.00
C LYS A 217 -18.80 -13.07 -0.52
N LEU A 218 -17.76 -13.07 -1.36
CA LEU A 218 -16.58 -12.24 -1.12
C LEU A 218 -17.01 -10.79 -1.38
N GLU A 219 -17.30 -10.05 -0.32
CA GLU A 219 -17.74 -8.65 -0.44
C GLU A 219 -16.62 -7.80 -1.06
N TRP A 220 -16.99 -6.95 -2.02
CA TRP A 220 -16.08 -5.94 -2.55
C TRP A 220 -15.51 -5.12 -1.41
N ALA A 221 -14.22 -4.82 -1.51
CA ALA A 221 -13.63 -3.77 -0.70
C ALA A 221 -14.47 -2.49 -0.78
N PRO A 222 -14.86 -1.89 0.35
CA PRO A 222 -15.43 -0.56 0.33
C PRO A 222 -14.46 0.39 -0.38
N ARG A 223 -14.92 1.03 -1.45
CA ARG A 223 -14.30 2.27 -1.95
C ARG A 223 -14.56 3.34 -0.90
N TYR A 224 -13.68 4.33 -0.74
CA TYR A 224 -13.91 5.42 0.21
C TYR A 224 -13.99 6.77 -0.51
N THR A 225 -14.94 7.62 -0.13
CA THR A 225 -14.96 9.03 -0.50
C THR A 225 -14.19 9.84 0.55
N LYS A 226 -13.35 10.77 0.08
CA LYS A 226 -12.55 11.68 0.92
C LYS A 226 -13.23 13.04 1.03
N GLU A 227 -13.47 13.49 2.25
CA GLU A 227 -13.96 14.82 2.59
C GLU A 227 -12.86 15.56 3.37
N THR A 228 -12.55 16.80 2.98
CA THR A 228 -11.62 17.66 3.74
C THR A 228 -12.42 18.49 4.74
N LEU A 229 -12.21 18.25 6.04
CA LEU A 229 -12.91 18.94 7.14
C LEU A 229 -12.15 20.18 7.65
N LEU A 230 -10.82 20.18 7.50
CA LEU A 230 -9.95 21.30 7.86
C LEU A 230 -8.68 21.26 7.01
N THR A 231 -8.22 22.43 6.58
CA THR A 231 -6.83 22.68 6.18
C THR A 231 -6.42 24.00 6.83
N LEU A 232 -5.30 24.00 7.53
CA LEU A 232 -4.74 25.16 8.21
C LEU A 232 -3.23 25.14 8.04
N GLU A 233 -2.69 26.21 7.44
CA GLU A 233 -1.25 26.43 7.40
C GLU A 233 -0.80 27.15 8.69
N ARG A 234 0.41 26.87 9.17
CA ARG A 234 1.02 27.39 10.40
C ARG A 234 2.38 27.99 10.07
N SER A 235 2.78 29.03 10.79
CA SER A 235 4.16 29.52 10.75
C SER A 235 5.04 28.67 11.67
N TYR A 236 6.22 28.28 11.19
CA TYR A 236 7.21 27.53 11.97
C TYR A 236 7.65 28.29 13.23
N ASP A 237 7.78 29.61 13.13
CA ASP A 237 8.28 30.48 14.22
C ASP A 237 7.30 30.61 15.39
N ASP A 238 6.03 30.19 15.21
CA ASP A 238 4.97 30.30 16.22
C ASP A 238 4.74 29.00 17.01
N TYR A 239 5.46 27.92 16.70
CA TYR A 239 5.27 26.62 17.36
C TYR A 239 6.34 26.35 18.42
N GLU A 240 6.08 26.77 19.66
CA GLU A 240 6.64 26.11 20.83
C GLU A 240 5.60 25.10 21.36
N PRO A 241 5.96 23.82 21.59
CA PRO A 241 5.06 22.92 22.30
C PRO A 241 4.69 23.58 23.64
N PRO A 242 3.40 23.64 24.03
CA PRO A 242 2.98 24.30 25.26
C PRO A 242 3.82 23.81 26.44
N ARG A 243 4.27 24.72 27.32
CA ARG A 243 5.12 24.36 28.48
C ARG A 243 4.53 23.16 29.23
N GLY A 244 5.31 22.08 29.31
CA GLY A 244 4.92 20.84 29.99
C GLY A 244 4.26 19.78 29.11
N MET A 245 4.11 20.00 27.80
CA MET A 245 3.61 18.99 26.85
C MET A 245 4.74 18.33 26.06
N THR A 246 4.60 17.02 25.86
CA THR A 246 5.47 16.18 25.03
C THR A 246 5.18 16.37 23.53
N TYR A 247 6.12 15.97 22.65
CA TYR A 247 6.09 16.33 21.22
C TYR A 247 4.75 16.05 20.51
N ALA A 248 4.23 14.83 20.60
CA ALA A 248 2.99 14.49 19.91
C ALA A 248 1.77 15.17 20.53
N ALA A 249 1.66 15.19 21.85
CA ALA A 249 0.59 15.87 22.58
C ALA A 249 0.57 17.38 22.31
N GLY A 250 1.75 18.02 22.27
CA GLY A 250 1.92 19.43 21.95
C GLY A 250 1.43 19.76 20.54
N LEU A 251 1.85 18.99 19.53
CA LEU A 251 1.48 19.23 18.12
C LEU A 251 -0.04 19.13 17.92
N PHE A 252 -0.65 18.21 18.65
CA PHE A 252 -2.09 17.93 18.56
C PHE A 252 -2.95 18.85 19.42
N SER A 253 -2.38 19.48 20.45
CA SER A 253 -3.09 20.41 21.32
C SER A 253 -3.63 21.62 20.54
N SER A 254 -2.92 22.03 19.48
CA SER A 254 -3.26 23.15 18.61
C SER A 254 -4.20 22.80 17.46
N VAL A 255 -4.76 21.58 17.41
CA VAL A 255 -5.82 21.23 16.44
C VAL A 255 -7.13 21.89 16.87
N PRO A 256 -7.75 22.77 16.05
CA PRO A 256 -8.98 23.45 16.40
C PRO A 256 -10.12 22.45 16.66
N VAL A 257 -10.83 22.61 17.77
CA VAL A 257 -11.99 21.77 18.09
C VAL A 257 -13.17 22.22 17.24
N LYS A 258 -13.72 21.31 16.43
CA LYS A 258 -14.99 21.51 15.71
C LYS A 258 -15.92 20.34 15.95
N ASP A 259 -17.23 20.60 15.98
CA ASP A 259 -18.24 19.56 16.24
C ASP A 259 -18.18 18.41 15.22
N SER A 260 -17.83 18.69 13.97
CA SER A 260 -17.74 17.67 12.91
C SER A 260 -16.73 16.56 13.21
N TYR A 261 -15.72 16.79 14.06
CA TYR A 261 -14.70 15.80 14.41
C TYR A 261 -14.28 15.80 15.88
N LYS A 262 -15.04 16.45 16.77
CA LYS A 262 -14.72 16.58 18.21
C LYS A 262 -14.45 15.24 18.89
N SER A 263 -15.35 14.26 18.71
CA SER A 263 -15.19 12.92 19.31
C SER A 263 -13.93 12.21 18.82
N ALA A 264 -13.61 12.33 17.53
CA ALA A 264 -12.40 11.76 16.97
C ALA A 264 -11.14 12.48 17.50
N LEU A 265 -11.19 13.81 17.64
CA LEU A 265 -10.08 14.60 18.17
C LEU A 265 -9.76 14.23 19.63
N GLU A 266 -10.77 13.99 20.47
CA GLU A 266 -10.55 13.56 21.86
C GLU A 266 -9.87 12.18 21.95
N ARG A 267 -10.25 11.23 21.08
CA ARG A 267 -9.57 9.94 20.99
C ARG A 267 -8.13 10.11 20.49
N ALA A 268 -7.92 10.93 19.46
CA ALA A 268 -6.61 11.19 18.90
C ALA A 268 -5.64 11.83 19.92
N LYS A 269 -6.10 12.80 20.72
CA LYS A 269 -5.31 13.42 21.79
C LYS A 269 -4.83 12.40 22.83
N LYS A 270 -5.71 11.51 23.30
CA LYS A 270 -5.34 10.43 24.24
C LYS A 270 -4.26 9.51 23.69
N VAL A 271 -4.32 9.21 22.39
CA VAL A 271 -3.31 8.36 21.75
C VAL A 271 -2.00 9.11 21.49
N ALA A 272 -2.05 10.42 21.23
CA ALA A 272 -0.85 11.25 21.16
C ALA A 272 -0.10 11.29 22.50
N GLU A 273 -0.82 11.46 23.61
CA GLU A 273 -0.27 11.38 24.97
C GLU A 273 0.33 9.99 25.25
N LEU A 274 -0.41 8.92 24.91
CA LEU A 274 0.09 7.55 25.06
C LEU A 274 1.36 7.33 24.24
N PHE A 275 1.40 7.84 23.01
CA PHE A 275 2.57 7.73 22.14
C PHE A 275 3.80 8.36 22.75
N ASP A 276 3.66 9.55 23.32
CA ASP A 276 4.76 10.22 24.00
C ASP A 276 5.24 9.41 25.21
N ARG A 277 4.33 8.90 26.06
CA ARG A 277 4.72 8.04 27.20
C ARG A 277 5.32 6.70 26.76
N ALA A 278 4.85 6.14 25.65
CA ALA A 278 5.29 4.87 25.10
C ALA A 278 6.50 5.01 24.17
N ASN A 279 7.02 6.22 23.96
CA ASN A 279 8.07 6.49 23.00
C ASN A 279 9.32 5.64 23.30
N LEU A 280 9.83 4.96 22.28
CA LEU A 280 10.97 4.06 22.40
C LEU A 280 12.31 4.77 22.40
N ASP A 281 12.33 6.06 22.11
CA ASP A 281 13.53 6.87 22.24
C ASP A 281 13.83 7.25 23.70
N TYR A 282 12.82 7.20 24.57
CA TYR A 282 13.03 7.28 26.02
C TYR A 282 13.66 5.98 26.56
N GLN A 283 14.55 6.12 27.55
CA GLN A 283 15.29 5.00 28.15
C GLN A 283 14.71 4.61 29.51
N GLY A 284 14.86 3.33 29.88
CA GLY A 284 14.46 2.85 31.21
C GLY A 284 12.97 3.03 31.50
N GLN A 285 12.66 3.62 32.66
CA GLN A 285 11.30 3.84 33.16
C GLN A 285 10.60 5.05 32.51
N ASP A 286 11.33 5.88 31.78
CA ASP A 286 10.77 7.03 31.06
C ASP A 286 9.95 6.59 29.83
N SER A 287 10.18 5.36 29.35
CA SER A 287 9.37 4.73 28.30
C SER A 287 8.43 3.69 28.91
N GLU A 288 7.13 3.97 28.92
CA GLU A 288 6.09 3.05 29.40
C GLU A 288 6.13 1.72 28.64
N ALA A 289 6.41 1.77 27.33
CA ALA A 289 6.48 0.57 26.51
C ALA A 289 7.68 -0.31 26.90
N ARG A 290 8.88 0.27 27.08
CA ARG A 290 10.05 -0.51 27.53
C ARG A 290 9.90 -1.04 28.96
N ALA A 291 9.20 -0.30 29.81
CA ALA A 291 9.04 -0.63 31.23
C ALA A 291 7.96 -1.67 31.49
N LYS A 292 6.83 -1.61 30.77
CA LYS A 292 5.60 -2.32 31.13
C LYS A 292 5.02 -3.22 30.03
N TRP A 293 5.45 -3.08 28.78
CA TRP A 293 4.85 -3.81 27.66
C TRP A 293 5.64 -5.05 27.29
N THR A 294 4.94 -6.08 26.81
CA THR A 294 5.54 -7.35 26.44
C THR A 294 6.21 -7.23 25.08
N ARG A 295 7.49 -7.61 25.02
CA ARG A 295 8.22 -7.65 23.74
C ARG A 295 7.85 -8.89 22.96
N VAL A 296 7.53 -8.69 21.69
CA VAL A 296 7.11 -9.76 20.79
C VAL A 296 7.97 -9.78 19.52
N LYS A 297 8.04 -10.93 18.86
CA LYS A 297 8.57 -11.07 17.50
C LYS A 297 7.61 -10.39 16.51
N PRO A 298 8.11 -9.98 15.33
CA PRO A 298 7.32 -9.29 14.32
C PRO A 298 6.01 -10.03 14.04
N ALA A 299 4.93 -9.26 13.90
CA ALA A 299 3.64 -9.81 13.54
C ALA A 299 3.76 -10.58 12.23
N GLN A 300 3.53 -11.90 12.26
CA GLN A 300 3.19 -12.60 11.03
C GLN A 300 1.76 -12.20 10.71
N LEU A 301 1.60 -11.48 9.61
CA LEU A 301 0.29 -11.30 9.00
C LEU A 301 -0.21 -12.71 8.70
N LYS A 302 -1.27 -13.15 9.39
CA LYS A 302 -1.98 -14.35 8.96
C LYS A 302 -2.43 -14.12 7.52
N ALA A 303 -2.70 -15.19 6.77
CA ALA A 303 -3.36 -15.06 5.48
C ALA A 303 -4.70 -14.34 5.73
N GLN A 304 -4.68 -13.01 5.59
CA GLN A 304 -5.82 -12.18 5.90
C GLN A 304 -6.95 -12.67 5.04
N THR A 305 -8.18 -12.64 5.55
CA THR A 305 -9.30 -12.58 4.62
C THR A 305 -9.05 -11.34 3.76
N ALA A 306 -8.85 -11.53 2.44
CA ALA A 306 -8.36 -10.46 1.58
C ALA A 306 -9.26 -9.20 1.60
N SER A 307 -10.46 -9.31 2.16
CA SER A 307 -11.38 -8.23 2.49
C SER A 307 -10.74 -7.04 3.22
N ALA A 308 -9.98 -7.22 4.31
CA ALA A 308 -9.45 -6.09 5.10
C ALA A 308 -8.37 -5.30 4.35
N ARG A 309 -7.44 -6.03 3.71
CA ARG A 309 -6.42 -5.45 2.82
C ARG A 309 -7.03 -4.73 1.63
N THR A 310 -8.03 -5.32 0.99
CA THR A 310 -8.66 -4.72 -0.20
C THR A 310 -9.49 -3.49 0.19
N ALA A 311 -10.24 -3.55 1.31
CA ALA A 311 -11.03 -2.44 1.86
C ALA A 311 -10.20 -1.18 2.05
N LEU A 312 -8.97 -1.33 2.54
CA LEU A 312 -8.12 -0.21 2.92
C LEU A 312 -7.07 0.13 1.86
N ALA A 313 -6.78 -0.78 0.94
CA ALA A 313 -5.97 -0.49 -0.26
C ALA A 313 -6.68 0.50 -1.19
N ALA A 314 -8.02 0.59 -1.14
CA ALA A 314 -8.81 1.60 -1.84
C ALA A 314 -8.77 2.99 -1.19
N MET A 315 -8.17 3.12 0.00
CA MET A 315 -7.89 4.42 0.61
C MET A 315 -6.55 4.93 0.05
N GLU A 316 -6.56 6.08 -0.60
CA GLU A 316 -5.37 6.81 -1.07
C GLU A 316 -4.50 7.32 0.10
N HIS A 317 -4.07 6.43 1.02
CA HIS A 317 -3.21 6.84 2.12
C HIS A 317 -2.28 5.72 2.59
N ASP A 318 -0.99 5.98 2.39
CA ASP A 318 0.13 5.06 2.54
C ASP A 318 0.42 4.56 3.96
N GLY A 319 -0.17 5.22 4.97
CA GLY A 319 -0.05 4.84 6.38
C GLY A 319 -0.87 3.61 6.75
N LEU A 320 -2.13 3.53 6.29
CA LEU A 320 -3.08 2.49 6.69
C LEU A 320 -2.88 1.16 5.96
N ALA A 321 -2.52 1.21 4.68
CA ALA A 321 -2.29 0.00 3.88
C ALA A 321 -1.16 -0.87 4.44
N ARG A 322 -0.11 -0.25 4.98
CA ARG A 322 1.06 -0.95 5.55
C ARG A 322 0.78 -1.64 6.88
N ILE A 323 -0.23 -1.18 7.61
CA ILE A 323 -0.63 -1.72 8.92
C ILE A 323 -2.00 -2.39 8.89
N SER A 324 -2.55 -2.64 7.71
CA SER A 324 -3.93 -3.09 7.56
C SER A 324 -4.22 -4.39 8.32
N GLY A 325 -3.21 -5.26 8.49
CA GLY A 325 -3.33 -6.47 9.30
C GLY A 325 -3.27 -6.27 10.80
N LEU A 326 -2.81 -5.10 11.25
CA LEU A 326 -2.88 -4.68 12.64
C LEU A 326 -4.21 -3.99 12.94
N LEU A 327 -5.13 -3.87 11.99
CA LEU A 327 -6.44 -3.28 12.27
C LEU A 327 -7.41 -4.26 12.92
N HIS A 328 -7.14 -5.55 12.77
CA HIS A 328 -7.78 -6.60 13.56
C HIS A 328 -6.70 -7.43 14.23
N LEU A 329 -6.72 -7.52 15.56
CA LEU A 329 -5.77 -8.37 16.29
C LEU A 329 -5.84 -9.83 15.85
N GLY A 330 -7.01 -10.30 15.39
CA GLY A 330 -7.18 -11.65 14.85
C GLY A 330 -6.42 -11.91 13.54
N ASP A 331 -6.13 -10.86 12.77
CA ASP A 331 -5.44 -10.93 11.46
C ASP A 331 -3.91 -10.83 11.59
N ALA A 332 -3.41 -10.51 12.78
CA ALA A 332 -2.00 -10.50 13.11
C ALA A 332 -1.69 -11.59 14.16
N SER A 333 -0.48 -12.14 14.14
CA SER A 333 -0.02 -13.03 15.22
C SER A 333 1.32 -12.57 15.72
N PHE A 334 1.36 -12.28 17.01
CA PHE A 334 2.54 -11.90 17.76
C PHE A 334 3.00 -13.10 18.57
N PHE A 335 4.31 -13.33 18.60
CA PHE A 335 4.92 -14.38 19.40
C PHE A 335 5.77 -13.71 20.46
N GLU A 336 5.70 -14.15 21.72
CA GLU A 336 6.60 -13.61 22.74
C GLU A 336 8.05 -13.76 22.28
N ALA A 337 8.82 -12.69 22.39
CA ALA A 337 10.25 -12.79 22.16
C ALA A 337 10.83 -13.49 23.40
N ASP A 338 11.25 -14.76 23.24
CA ASP A 338 11.82 -15.58 24.32
C ASP A 338 12.71 -14.75 25.24
N ALA A 339 12.40 -14.85 26.54
CA ALA A 339 12.93 -14.05 27.62
C ALA A 339 14.47 -14.04 27.63
N SER A 340 15.04 -13.04 26.97
CA SER A 340 16.43 -12.64 27.14
C SER A 340 16.52 -11.13 27.32
N GLN A 341 15.47 -10.52 27.89
CA GLN A 341 15.43 -9.12 28.30
C GLN A 341 16.64 -8.77 29.19
N ALA A 342 17.04 -9.70 30.07
CA ALA A 342 18.24 -9.57 30.91
C ALA A 342 19.56 -9.68 30.11
N ARG A 343 19.66 -10.55 29.10
CA ARG A 343 20.86 -10.64 28.23
C ARG A 343 20.96 -9.46 27.28
N LEU A 344 19.84 -8.95 26.77
CA LEU A 344 19.79 -7.78 25.90
C LEU A 344 20.13 -6.50 26.67
N GLN A 345 19.60 -6.33 27.89
CA GLN A 345 19.99 -5.23 28.78
C GLN A 345 21.47 -5.32 29.19
N ALA A 346 21.97 -6.52 29.49
CA ALA A 346 23.39 -6.74 29.77
C ALA A 346 24.30 -6.50 28.56
N ALA A 347 23.83 -6.74 27.33
CA ALA A 347 24.55 -6.43 26.09
C ALA A 347 24.50 -4.93 25.75
N ILE A 348 23.37 -4.26 25.93
CA ILE A 348 23.17 -2.82 25.69
C ILE A 348 23.99 -1.96 26.67
N ALA A 349 24.12 -2.40 27.92
CA ALA A 349 24.97 -1.76 28.93
C ALA A 349 26.47 -1.89 28.61
N LYS A 350 26.86 -2.84 27.75
CA LYS A 350 28.26 -3.18 27.44
C LYS A 350 28.71 -2.77 26.03
N SER A 351 27.81 -2.27 25.18
CA SER A 351 28.12 -1.96 23.77
C SER A 351 28.45 -0.49 23.52
N ASN A 352 29.48 -0.24 22.72
CA ASN A 352 29.83 1.10 22.23
C ASN A 352 28.77 1.65 21.26
N LYS A 353 28.75 2.98 21.07
CA LYS A 353 27.78 3.75 20.27
C LYS A 353 27.45 3.15 18.90
N THR A 354 28.41 2.49 18.24
CA THR A 354 28.28 1.85 16.93
C THR A 354 27.45 0.56 16.92
N GLU A 355 27.42 -0.20 18.02
CA GLU A 355 26.60 -1.42 18.15
C GLU A 355 25.16 -1.12 18.54
N LYS A 356 24.91 -0.06 19.32
CA LYS A 356 23.55 0.50 19.51
C LYS A 356 22.91 0.89 18.17
N LEU A 357 23.70 1.46 17.26
CA LEU A 357 23.29 1.78 15.89
C LEU A 357 23.06 0.52 15.03
N ARG A 358 23.87 -0.54 15.20
CA ARG A 358 23.63 -1.84 14.53
C ARG A 358 22.34 -2.51 15.00
N HIS A 359 22.05 -2.52 16.31
CA HIS A 359 20.82 -3.10 16.85
C HIS A 359 19.56 -2.38 16.36
N GLN A 360 19.64 -1.04 16.19
CA GLN A 360 18.58 -0.24 15.57
C GLN A 360 18.42 -0.52 14.05
N SER A 361 19.45 -1.07 13.40
CA SER A 361 19.41 -1.43 11.98
C SER A 361 18.95 -2.88 11.70
N THR A 362 19.07 -3.79 12.67
CA THR A 362 18.76 -5.23 12.49
C THR A 362 17.54 -5.74 13.28
N GLY A 363 16.93 -4.93 14.16
CA GLY A 363 15.74 -5.35 14.91
C GLY A 363 14.78 -4.19 15.17
N GLY A 364 13.72 -4.09 14.35
CA GLY A 364 12.58 -3.22 14.61
C GLY A 364 11.83 -3.72 15.83
N ASP A 365 11.80 -2.92 16.89
CA ASP A 365 11.21 -3.36 18.15
C ASP A 365 9.68 -3.29 18.08
N PHE A 366 9.05 -4.46 18.25
CA PHE A 366 7.62 -4.61 18.43
C PHE A 366 7.32 -4.83 19.91
N LEU A 367 6.52 -3.93 20.49
CA LEU A 367 6.03 -4.07 21.85
C LEU A 367 4.51 -4.18 21.78
N LEU A 368 3.99 -5.26 22.36
CA LEU A 368 2.57 -5.48 22.54
C LEU A 368 2.21 -5.09 23.97
N GLY A 369 1.19 -4.25 24.14
CA GLY A 369 0.74 -3.69 25.41
C GLY A 369 0.35 -4.75 26.44
N SER A 370 -0.18 -4.31 27.58
CA SER A 370 -0.60 -5.27 28.59
C SER A 370 -1.65 -6.23 28.02
N LEU A 371 -1.61 -7.49 28.45
CA LEU A 371 -2.58 -8.50 28.01
C LEU A 371 -4.03 -8.09 28.30
N ALA A 372 -4.25 -7.21 29.29
CA ALA A 372 -5.56 -6.67 29.63
C ALA A 372 -6.02 -5.51 28.72
N ARG A 373 -5.08 -4.77 28.10
CA ARG A 373 -5.35 -3.64 27.20
C ARG A 373 -4.34 -3.64 26.05
N PRO A 374 -4.56 -4.48 25.03
CA PRO A 374 -3.58 -4.67 23.97
C PRO A 374 -3.38 -3.37 23.20
N THR A 375 -2.12 -3.09 22.88
CA THR A 375 -1.68 -1.93 22.09
C THR A 375 -0.46 -2.38 21.30
N ALA A 376 -0.34 -2.06 20.01
CA ALA A 376 0.83 -2.45 19.23
C ALA A 376 1.72 -1.24 18.98
N PHE A 377 2.96 -1.29 19.49
CA PHE A 377 4.03 -0.34 19.16
C PHE A 377 5.00 -0.98 18.18
N LEU A 378 5.26 -0.30 17.07
CA LEU A 378 6.19 -0.71 16.02
C LEU A 378 7.25 0.38 15.82
N ARG A 379 8.52 0.00 15.83
CA ARG A 379 9.64 0.84 15.36
C ARG A 379 10.20 0.29 14.04
N GLY A 380 10.15 1.11 12.98
CA GLY A 380 10.68 0.79 11.65
C GLY A 380 12.20 0.88 11.56
N THR A 381 12.76 0.23 10.54
CA THR A 381 14.20 0.20 10.25
C THR A 381 14.71 1.55 9.74
N SER A 382 15.93 1.90 10.13
CA SER A 382 16.58 3.13 9.70
C SER A 382 17.15 2.99 8.28
N ALA A 383 16.97 4.01 7.45
CA ALA A 383 17.68 4.13 6.18
C ALA A 383 18.63 5.32 6.22
N LEU A 384 19.89 5.10 5.80
CA LEU A 384 20.89 6.15 5.62
C LEU A 384 20.61 6.91 4.33
N SER A 385 20.49 8.23 4.39
CA SER A 385 20.55 9.07 3.18
C SER A 385 22.02 9.24 2.74
N GLY A 386 22.30 9.01 1.45
CA GLY A 386 23.64 8.97 0.88
C GLY A 386 24.35 10.33 0.73
N SER A 387 24.07 11.31 1.59
CA SER A 387 24.74 12.62 1.56
C SER A 387 25.87 12.70 2.60
N ARG A 388 26.77 13.68 2.47
CA ARG A 388 27.88 13.92 3.44
C ARG A 388 27.39 14.10 4.88
N GLU A 389 26.11 14.40 5.08
CA GLU A 389 25.41 14.26 6.35
C GLU A 389 24.50 13.03 6.31
N SER A 390 24.83 12.04 7.13
CA SER A 390 24.03 10.83 7.28
C SER A 390 22.90 11.07 8.28
N TRP A 391 21.67 11.20 7.79
CA TRP A 391 20.47 11.26 8.63
C TRP A 391 19.71 9.92 8.56
N TYR A 392 19.18 9.48 9.70
CA TYR A 392 18.40 8.24 9.80
C TYR A 392 16.91 8.55 9.68
N ALA A 393 16.28 7.95 8.68
CA ALA A 393 14.84 7.91 8.56
C ALA A 393 14.23 6.83 9.45
N PHE A 394 13.44 7.18 10.47
CA PHE A 394 12.72 6.22 11.32
C PHE A 394 11.20 6.46 11.31
N ARG A 395 10.44 5.37 11.39
CA ARG A 395 8.99 5.42 11.56
C ARG A 395 8.59 4.74 12.85
N GLN A 396 7.72 5.37 13.62
CA GLN A 396 7.07 4.77 14.77
C GLN A 396 5.57 4.63 14.49
N THR A 397 4.97 3.53 14.92
CA THR A 397 3.53 3.32 14.78
C THR A 397 2.95 2.76 16.06
N LEU A 398 1.87 3.38 16.52
CA LEU A 398 1.11 2.98 17.68
C LEU A 398 -0.32 2.65 17.25
N VAL A 399 -0.82 1.48 17.62
CA VAL A 399 -2.21 1.07 17.39
C VAL A 399 -2.86 0.73 18.72
N THR A 400 -3.91 1.45 19.10
CA THR A 400 -4.77 1.09 20.23
C THR A 400 -5.93 0.23 19.74
N TYR A 401 -6.40 -0.69 20.59
CA TYR A 401 -7.50 -1.59 20.24
C TYR A 401 -8.69 -1.42 21.18
N ALA A 402 -9.89 -1.50 20.62
CA ALA A 402 -11.15 -1.67 21.33
C ALA A 402 -11.64 -3.11 21.07
N GLY A 403 -11.36 -4.01 22.02
CA GLY A 403 -11.53 -5.44 21.81
C GLY A 403 -10.53 -5.96 20.78
N ASP A 404 -11.02 -6.59 19.71
CA ASP A 404 -10.23 -7.16 18.62
C ASP A 404 -9.98 -6.18 17.46
N LYS A 405 -10.56 -4.98 17.50
CA LYS A 405 -10.52 -3.97 16.42
C LYS A 405 -9.66 -2.79 16.80
N ALA A 406 -8.89 -2.27 15.85
CA ALA A 406 -8.11 -1.06 16.07
C ALA A 406 -9.05 0.16 16.27
N ASP A 407 -8.84 0.91 17.34
CA ASP A 407 -9.58 2.14 17.63
C ASP A 407 -8.87 3.34 16.99
N VAL A 408 -7.59 3.52 17.30
CA VAL A 408 -6.77 4.61 16.79
C VAL A 408 -5.42 4.09 16.34
N VAL A 409 -4.98 4.57 15.18
CA VAL A 409 -3.62 4.38 14.68
C VAL A 409 -2.91 5.72 14.67
N LEU A 410 -1.75 5.81 15.29
CA LEU A 410 -0.82 6.93 15.12
C LEU A 410 0.44 6.44 14.40
N THR A 411 0.86 7.17 13.37
CA THR A 411 2.17 6.99 12.73
C THR A 411 2.96 8.28 12.79
N ASN A 412 4.23 8.17 13.16
CA ASN A 412 5.22 9.25 13.16
C ASN A 412 6.33 8.85 12.20
N ASP A 413 6.55 9.63 11.14
CA ASP A 413 7.61 9.37 10.16
C ASP A 413 8.61 10.53 10.16
N THR A 414 9.84 10.25 10.55
CA THR A 414 10.86 11.28 10.71
C THR A 414 11.54 11.66 9.41
N ARG A 415 11.29 10.93 8.31
CA ARG A 415 11.60 11.44 6.96
C ARG A 415 10.88 12.75 6.69
N ASP A 416 9.68 12.89 7.24
CA ASP A 416 8.83 14.06 7.06
C ASP A 416 9.19 15.20 8.04
N ILE A 417 10.05 14.95 9.02
CA ILE A 417 10.55 16.02 9.91
C ILE A 417 11.68 16.82 9.24
N ILE A 418 12.40 16.20 8.30
CA ILE A 418 13.53 16.84 7.58
C ILE A 418 13.02 17.73 6.45
N ASN A 419 11.85 17.41 5.89
CA ASN A 419 11.19 18.26 4.90
C ASN A 419 10.20 19.18 5.65
N ARG A 420 10.47 20.47 5.70
CA ARG A 420 9.76 21.45 6.57
C ARG A 420 8.25 21.57 6.27
N ASP A 421 7.83 21.11 5.10
CA ASP A 421 6.42 21.08 4.68
C ASP A 421 5.74 19.74 4.99
N ALA A 422 6.47 18.76 5.52
CA ALA A 422 6.00 17.39 5.57
C ALA A 422 5.28 16.99 6.86
N ILE A 423 4.24 16.15 6.70
CA ILE A 423 3.38 15.69 7.79
C ILE A 423 4.15 14.80 8.77
N ALA A 424 4.52 15.37 9.92
CA ALA A 424 5.23 14.66 10.98
C ALA A 424 4.38 13.59 11.68
N LEU A 425 3.11 13.89 11.99
CA LEU A 425 2.20 13.00 12.71
C LEU A 425 0.92 12.74 11.94
N ARG A 426 0.55 11.46 11.83
CA ARG A 426 -0.70 11.02 11.23
C ARG A 426 -1.47 10.20 12.24
N ILE A 427 -2.63 10.67 12.66
CA ILE A 427 -3.54 9.91 13.54
C ILE A 427 -4.81 9.57 12.78
N HIS A 428 -5.08 8.28 12.63
CA HIS A 428 -6.28 7.74 12.02
C HIS A 428 -7.18 7.19 13.11
N VAL A 429 -8.34 7.81 13.27
CA VAL A 429 -9.35 7.41 14.23
C VAL A 429 -10.43 6.64 13.49
N ILE A 430 -10.65 5.38 13.88
CA ILE A 430 -11.51 4.45 13.16
C ILE A 430 -12.86 4.35 13.85
N GLU A 431 -13.93 4.45 13.06
CA GLU A 431 -15.29 4.23 13.50
C GLU A 431 -15.78 2.94 12.85
N TRP A 432 -15.93 1.89 13.65
CA TRP A 432 -16.40 0.59 13.16
C TRP A 432 -17.93 0.53 13.11
N GLY A 433 -18.42 -0.08 12.05
CA GLY A 433 -19.76 -0.64 11.98
C GLY A 433 -19.73 -2.15 11.89
N GLU A 434 -20.91 -2.72 11.88
CA GLU A 434 -21.11 -4.14 11.65
C GLU A 434 -22.13 -4.31 10.52
N THR A 435 -21.84 -5.22 9.61
CA THR A 435 -22.73 -5.58 8.50
C THR A 435 -22.62 -7.08 8.31
N ASN A 436 -23.73 -7.80 8.39
CA ASN A 436 -23.77 -9.27 8.27
C ASN A 436 -22.79 -10.00 9.22
N GLY A 437 -22.63 -9.51 10.46
CA GLY A 437 -21.71 -10.09 11.44
C GLY A 437 -20.23 -9.79 11.18
N LYS A 438 -19.91 -8.95 10.18
CA LYS A 438 -18.54 -8.53 9.86
C LYS A 438 -18.30 -7.09 10.23
N ALA A 439 -17.19 -6.85 10.91
CA ALA A 439 -16.73 -5.51 11.23
C ALA A 439 -16.23 -4.78 9.98
N THR A 440 -16.71 -3.57 9.74
CA THR A 440 -16.29 -2.73 8.61
C THR A 440 -16.08 -1.29 9.07
N PRO A 441 -15.03 -0.58 8.61
CA PRO A 441 -14.88 0.83 8.95
C PRO A 441 -15.98 1.67 8.30
N LYS A 442 -16.87 2.25 9.10
CA LYS A 442 -17.93 3.19 8.68
C LYS A 442 -17.39 4.57 8.37
N ALA A 443 -16.39 5.01 9.12
CA ALA A 443 -15.65 6.21 8.83
C ALA A 443 -14.23 6.12 9.38
N ILE A 444 -13.32 6.84 8.75
CA ILE A 444 -11.98 7.07 9.29
C ILE A 444 -11.74 8.57 9.29
N THR A 445 -11.50 9.15 10.47
CA THR A 445 -11.12 10.56 10.59
C THR A 445 -9.60 10.62 10.76
N SER A 446 -8.92 11.21 9.80
CA SER A 446 -7.47 11.32 9.77
C SER A 446 -7.04 12.74 10.09
N PHE A 447 -6.12 12.88 11.02
CA PHE A 447 -5.47 14.12 11.38
C PHE A 447 -4.02 14.04 10.91
N LEU A 448 -3.65 14.96 10.03
CA LEU A 448 -2.32 15.09 9.47
C LEU A 448 -1.74 16.38 10.05
N VAL A 449 -0.76 16.27 10.94
CA VAL A 449 -0.27 17.39 11.72
C VAL A 449 1.25 17.47 11.59
N SER A 450 1.73 18.64 11.19
CA SER A 450 3.13 19.06 11.24
C SER A 450 3.25 20.39 12.00
N GLU A 451 4.47 20.87 12.12
CA GLU A 451 4.75 22.20 12.68
C GLU A 451 4.18 23.31 11.78
N SER A 452 4.17 23.09 10.46
CA SER A 452 3.74 24.03 9.43
C SER A 452 2.30 23.83 8.95
N ARG A 453 1.62 22.74 9.32
CA ARG A 453 0.31 22.41 8.72
C ARG A 453 -0.57 21.50 9.58
N ILE A 454 -1.88 21.71 9.49
CA ILE A 454 -2.93 20.79 9.94
C ILE A 454 -3.84 20.47 8.76
N GLN A 455 -4.11 19.19 8.57
CA GLN A 455 -5.20 18.72 7.74
C GLN A 455 -6.07 17.73 8.51
N VAL A 456 -7.39 17.90 8.44
CA VAL A 456 -8.35 16.92 8.95
C VAL A 456 -9.17 16.40 7.79
N LEU A 457 -9.08 15.10 7.56
CA LEU A 457 -9.74 14.39 6.47
C LEU A 457 -10.72 13.38 7.04
N ARG A 458 -11.86 13.18 6.37
CA ARG A 458 -12.78 12.10 6.69
C ARG A 458 -13.00 11.22 5.48
N TYR A 459 -12.86 9.92 5.70
CA TYR A 459 -13.13 8.89 4.73
C TYR A 459 -14.40 8.17 5.11
N ARG A 460 -15.31 7.97 4.15
CA ARG A 460 -16.52 7.13 4.33
C ARG A 460 -16.64 6.14 3.18
N PRO A 461 -17.18 4.93 3.39
CA PRO A 461 -17.48 4.03 2.29
C PRO A 461 -18.31 4.75 1.23
N ALA A 462 -17.88 4.70 -0.02
CA ALA A 462 -18.62 5.21 -1.15
C ALA A 462 -19.92 4.42 -1.26
N THR A 463 -21.04 5.13 -1.33
CA THR A 463 -22.32 4.55 -1.72
C THR A 463 -22.16 3.93 -3.10
N ARG A 464 -22.46 2.63 -3.23
CA ARG A 464 -22.51 1.95 -4.53
C ARG A 464 -23.50 2.73 -5.41
N ALA A 465 -23.00 3.32 -6.50
CA ALA A 465 -23.84 3.89 -7.55
C ALA A 465 -24.54 2.77 -8.31
#